data_AF-A0A2D5W449-F1
#
_entry.id   AF-A0A2D5W449-F1
#
_cell.length_a   1.000
_cell.length_b   1.000
_cell.length_c   1.000
_cell.angle_alpha   90.00
_cell.angle_beta   90.00
_cell.angle_gamma   90.00
#
_symmetry.space_group_name_H-M   'P 1'
#
loop_
_entity.id
_entity.type
_entity.pdbx_description
1 polymer ?
#
loop_
_entity_poly.entity_id
_entity_poly.type
_entity_poly.pdbx_seq_one_letter_code
_entity_poly.pdbx_strand_id
1 'polypeptide(L)'
;MPPFISKPIARSFRKEHLQVKPLNQRESLTAVEDILMDPHASPPPLAPHTMAQIQRCAQSICDAKGKGASIMLIYGAHLLRNGACPILETLMKGGWITHLATNGAGTIHDFEYAHHGRSTESVEKNVASGTFGSWEETGRAIMFALARGA
;
A
#
# COMPACT_ATOMS: atom_id res chain seq x y z
N MET A 1 -27.63 46.86 6.56
CA MET A 1 -27.56 45.41 6.31
C MET A 1 -26.81 45.21 5.00
N PRO A 2 -25.66 44.52 4.96
CA PRO A 2 -25.00 44.20 3.70
C PRO A 2 -25.80 43.09 2.97
N PRO A 3 -25.83 43.09 1.62
CA PRO A 3 -26.55 42.10 0.85
C PRO A 3 -25.93 40.71 1.02
N PHE A 4 -26.78 39.69 1.16
CA PHE A 4 -26.38 38.29 1.10
C PHE A 4 -25.82 38.01 -0.29
N ILE A 5 -24.49 37.88 -0.40
CA ILE A 5 -23.84 37.36 -1.61
C ILE A 5 -24.22 35.88 -1.69
N SER A 6 -25.09 35.52 -2.64
CA SER A 6 -25.38 34.11 -2.92
C SER A 6 -24.10 33.43 -3.37
N LYS A 7 -23.50 32.59 -2.52
CA LYS A 7 -22.40 31.72 -2.95
C LYS A 7 -22.90 30.91 -4.16
N PRO A 8 -22.13 30.82 -5.26
CA PRO A 8 -22.54 29.99 -6.38
C PRO A 8 -22.75 28.56 -5.88
N ILE A 9 -23.92 28.00 -6.20
CA ILE A 9 -24.23 26.60 -5.95
C ILE A 9 -23.13 25.79 -6.62
N ALA A 10 -22.38 25.01 -5.84
CA ALA A 10 -21.36 24.13 -6.39
C ALA A 10 -22.00 23.28 -7.49
N ARG A 11 -21.42 23.30 -8.70
CA ARG A 11 -21.87 22.47 -9.82
C ARG A 11 -21.98 21.02 -9.34
N SER A 12 -23.10 20.36 -9.68
CA SER A 12 -23.27 18.93 -9.39
C SER A 12 -22.13 18.13 -10.04
N PHE A 13 -21.53 17.21 -9.28
CA PHE A 13 -20.44 16.36 -9.73
C PHE A 13 -20.94 15.42 -10.85
N ARG A 14 -20.28 15.48 -12.01
CA ARG A 14 -20.57 14.64 -13.17
C ARG A 14 -19.40 13.70 -13.43
N LYS A 15 -19.63 12.39 -13.25
CA LYS A 15 -18.61 11.34 -13.43
C LYS A 15 -18.00 11.34 -14.83
N GLU A 16 -18.81 11.63 -15.84
CA GLU A 16 -18.42 11.79 -17.25
C GLU A 16 -17.39 12.91 -17.50
N HIS A 17 -17.19 13.82 -16.55
CA HIS A 17 -16.14 14.83 -16.62
C HIS A 17 -14.85 14.41 -15.92
N LEU A 18 -14.81 13.26 -15.24
CA LEU A 18 -13.62 12.75 -14.59
C LEU A 18 -12.64 12.25 -15.66
N GLN A 19 -11.44 12.82 -15.68
CA GLN A 19 -10.38 12.36 -16.56
C GLN A 19 -9.57 11.28 -15.85
N VAL A 20 -9.83 10.03 -16.21
CA VAL A 20 -9.05 8.88 -15.77
C VAL A 20 -8.05 8.53 -16.86
N LYS A 21 -6.78 8.33 -16.48
CA LYS A 21 -5.68 8.06 -17.42
C LYS A 21 -5.23 6.60 -17.32
N PRO A 22 -4.72 6.01 -18.40
CA PRO A 22 -4.03 4.72 -18.32
C PRO A 22 -2.87 4.80 -17.33
N LEU A 23 -2.76 3.80 -16.46
CA LEU A 23 -1.76 3.70 -15.40
C LEU A 23 -0.34 3.67 -15.96
N ASN A 24 -0.15 3.08 -17.15
CA ASN A 24 1.14 3.07 -17.84
C ASN A 24 1.63 4.47 -18.27
N GLN A 25 0.77 5.49 -18.29
CA GLN A 25 1.15 6.89 -18.56
C GLN A 25 1.62 7.62 -17.29
N ARG A 26 1.48 7.00 -16.11
CA ARG A 26 1.88 7.63 -14.85
C ARG A 26 3.39 7.68 -14.72
N GLU A 27 3.90 8.84 -14.33
CA GLU A 27 5.26 8.99 -13.82
C GLU A 27 5.35 8.29 -12.44
N SER A 28 5.64 6.99 -12.44
CA SER A 28 5.86 6.21 -11.22
C SER A 28 7.25 6.43 -10.64
N LEU A 29 7.31 6.71 -9.33
CA LEU A 29 8.53 7.04 -8.60
C LEU A 29 9.30 5.82 -8.10
N THR A 30 8.70 4.63 -8.13
CA THR A 30 9.35 3.39 -7.71
C THR A 30 9.10 2.27 -8.71
N ALA A 31 10.13 1.46 -8.96
CA ALA A 31 10.03 0.19 -9.67
C ALA A 31 10.38 -0.96 -8.71
N VAL A 32 9.83 -2.14 -8.95
CA VAL A 32 9.98 -3.29 -8.05
C VAL A 32 11.44 -3.74 -7.99
N GLU A 33 12.10 -3.80 -9.14
CA GLU A 33 13.51 -4.15 -9.30
C GLU A 33 14.47 -3.26 -8.49
N ASP A 34 14.07 -2.02 -8.17
CA ASP A 34 14.90 -1.05 -7.46
C ASP A 34 14.76 -1.14 -5.93
N ILE A 35 13.68 -1.77 -5.43
CA ILE A 35 13.33 -1.69 -4.00
C ILE A 35 13.39 -3.03 -3.28
N LEU A 36 13.27 -4.17 -3.99
CA LEU A 36 13.13 -5.48 -3.36
C LEU A 36 14.25 -5.79 -2.38
N MET A 37 13.86 -6.27 -1.20
CA MET A 37 14.79 -6.73 -0.17
C MET A 37 14.93 -8.24 -0.21
N ASP A 38 16.17 -8.73 -0.18
CA ASP A 38 16.46 -10.15 0.03
C ASP A 38 16.12 -10.54 1.48
N PRO A 39 15.17 -11.46 1.71
CA PRO A 39 14.79 -11.90 3.05
C PRO A 39 15.89 -12.68 3.78
N HIS A 40 16.91 -13.13 3.07
CA HIS A 40 18.06 -13.84 3.63
C HIS A 40 19.29 -12.95 3.84
N ALA A 41 19.22 -11.67 3.44
CA ALA A 41 20.29 -10.74 3.70
C ALA A 41 20.45 -10.46 5.21
N SER A 42 21.69 -10.32 5.65
CA SER A 42 21.99 -9.93 7.02
C SER A 42 21.47 -8.50 7.27
N PRO A 43 20.70 -8.28 8.35
CA PRO A 43 20.24 -6.94 8.69
C PRO A 43 21.45 -6.07 9.11
N PRO A 44 21.35 -4.73 8.94
CA PRO A 44 22.37 -3.82 9.47
C PRO A 44 22.48 -3.95 11.01
N PRO A 45 23.62 -3.55 11.60
CA PRO A 45 23.78 -3.57 13.06
C PRO A 45 22.65 -2.81 13.76
N LEU A 46 22.03 -3.47 14.74
CA LEU A 46 20.93 -2.90 15.52
C LEU A 46 21.41 -2.55 16.92
N ALA A 47 20.86 -1.47 17.48
CA ALA A 47 21.09 -1.14 18.87
C ALA A 47 20.59 -2.28 19.78
N PRO A 48 21.27 -2.57 20.91
CA PRO A 48 20.91 -3.71 21.77
C PRO A 48 19.46 -3.71 22.23
N HIS A 49 18.89 -2.53 22.51
CA HIS A 49 17.49 -2.40 22.91
C HIS A 49 16.51 -2.80 21.81
N THR A 50 16.80 -2.44 20.55
CA THR A 50 15.98 -2.79 19.38
C THR A 50 16.06 -4.29 19.11
N MET A 51 17.26 -4.88 19.20
CA MET A 51 17.45 -6.33 19.06
C MET A 51 16.63 -7.09 20.11
N ALA A 52 16.65 -6.65 21.37
CA ALA A 52 15.87 -7.26 22.44
C ALA A 52 14.35 -7.15 22.21
N GLN A 53 13.87 -6.04 21.63
CA GLN A 53 12.46 -5.89 21.23
C GLN A 53 12.07 -6.88 20.12
N ILE A 54 12.92 -7.01 19.09
CA ILE A 54 12.69 -7.94 17.98
C ILE A 54 12.66 -9.39 18.48
N GLN A 55 13.60 -9.77 19.35
CA GLN A 55 13.64 -11.12 19.94
C GLN A 55 12.37 -11.44 20.74
N ARG A 56 11.86 -10.48 21.54
CA ARG A 56 10.59 -10.67 22.26
C ARG A 56 9.39 -10.81 21.30
N CYS A 57 9.37 -10.03 20.22
CA CYS A 57 8.35 -10.13 19.19
C CYS A 57 8.40 -11.51 18.51
N ALA A 58 9.58 -11.95 18.09
CA ALA A 58 9.79 -13.27 17.48
C ALA A 58 9.36 -14.40 18.40
N GLN A 59 9.71 -14.35 19.70
CA GLN A 59 9.25 -15.35 20.67
C GLN A 59 7.73 -15.38 20.79
N SER A 60 7.09 -14.21 20.84
CA SER A 60 5.62 -14.12 20.91
C SER A 60 4.94 -14.74 19.69
N ILE A 61 5.53 -14.56 18.51
CA ILE A 61 5.09 -15.19 17.26
C ILE A 61 5.26 -16.71 17.32
N CYS A 62 6.41 -17.21 17.79
CA CYS A 62 6.65 -18.64 17.99
C CYS A 62 5.63 -19.28 18.94
N ASP A 63 5.36 -18.63 20.08
CA ASP A 63 4.41 -19.11 21.07
C ASP A 63 2.98 -19.13 20.54
N ALA A 64 2.58 -18.09 19.79
CA ALA A 64 1.27 -18.02 19.14
C ALA A 64 1.10 -19.15 18.11
N LYS A 65 2.12 -19.37 17.28
CA LYS A 65 2.14 -20.45 16.30
C LYS A 65 2.05 -21.82 16.97
N GLY A 66 2.81 -22.06 18.04
CA GLY A 66 2.78 -23.31 18.80
C GLY A 66 1.42 -23.63 19.43
N LYS A 67 0.62 -22.60 19.70
CA LYS A 67 -0.77 -22.72 20.20
C LYS A 67 -1.81 -22.81 19.08
N GLY A 68 -1.41 -22.76 17.82
CA GLY A 68 -2.34 -22.68 16.67
C GLY A 68 -3.13 -21.36 16.61
N ALA A 69 -2.64 -20.30 17.25
CA ALA A 69 -3.31 -18.99 17.25
C ALA A 69 -3.06 -18.23 15.94
N SER A 70 -3.99 -17.34 15.60
CA SER A 70 -3.82 -16.41 14.48
C SER A 70 -2.75 -15.36 14.80
N ILE A 71 -1.90 -15.08 13.82
CA ILE A 71 -0.85 -14.06 13.86
C ILE A 71 -1.13 -13.06 12.73
N MET A 72 -1.56 -11.85 13.10
CA MET A 72 -1.91 -10.78 12.16
C MET A 72 -0.83 -9.70 12.16
N LEU A 73 -0.35 -9.33 10.97
CA LEU A 73 0.48 -8.15 10.78
C LEU A 73 -0.38 -6.99 10.27
N ILE A 74 -0.36 -5.88 11.01
CA ILE A 74 -1.01 -4.63 10.63
C ILE A 74 0.08 -3.65 10.18
N TYR A 75 0.00 -3.14 8.95
CA TYR A 75 1.06 -2.30 8.38
C TYR A 75 0.53 -1.20 7.45
N GLY A 76 1.32 -0.15 7.24
CA GLY A 76 1.04 0.89 6.24
C GLY A 76 1.80 0.68 4.93
N ALA A 77 1.32 1.32 3.86
CA ALA A 77 1.89 1.35 2.50
C ALA A 77 3.42 1.37 2.37
N HIS A 78 4.13 2.06 3.27
CA HIS A 78 5.59 2.20 3.21
C HIS A 78 6.32 0.87 3.30
N LEU A 79 5.73 -0.15 3.93
CA LEU A 79 6.35 -1.47 4.01
C LEU A 79 6.57 -2.08 2.61
N LEU A 80 5.60 -1.95 1.71
CA LEU A 80 5.72 -2.42 0.33
C LEU A 80 6.64 -1.52 -0.50
N ARG A 81 6.58 -0.19 -0.29
CA ARG A 81 7.49 0.76 -0.95
C ARG A 81 8.96 0.56 -0.57
N ASN A 82 9.22 0.04 0.62
CA ASN A 82 10.56 -0.31 1.09
C ASN A 82 10.97 -1.73 0.67
N GLY A 83 10.20 -2.39 -0.20
CA GLY A 83 10.53 -3.67 -0.81
C GLY A 83 10.44 -4.88 0.11
N ALA A 84 9.70 -4.80 1.21
CA ALA A 84 9.55 -5.91 2.15
C ALA A 84 8.58 -7.01 1.66
N CYS A 85 8.10 -6.95 0.42
CA CYS A 85 7.19 -7.95 -0.15
C CYS A 85 7.74 -9.40 -0.08
N PRO A 86 9.01 -9.69 -0.44
CA PRO A 86 9.57 -11.04 -0.31
C PRO A 86 9.69 -11.52 1.15
N ILE A 87 9.88 -10.60 2.08
CA ILE A 87 9.90 -10.90 3.52
C ILE A 87 8.50 -11.32 3.97
N LEU A 88 7.46 -10.58 3.58
CA LEU A 88 6.08 -10.95 3.88
C LEU A 88 5.74 -12.32 3.28
N GLU A 89 6.10 -12.55 2.02
CA GLU A 89 5.89 -13.83 1.34
C GLU A 89 6.55 -14.99 2.12
N THR A 90 7.79 -14.82 2.55
CA THR A 90 8.54 -15.83 3.33
C THR A 90 7.85 -16.11 4.66
N LEU A 91 7.42 -15.07 5.38
CA LEU A 91 6.73 -15.21 6.66
C LEU A 91 5.35 -15.85 6.51
N MET A 92 4.61 -15.53 5.44
CA MET A 92 3.30 -16.11 5.14
C MET A 92 3.42 -17.58 4.74
N LYS A 93 4.34 -17.93 3.81
CA LYS A 93 4.60 -19.33 3.41
C LYS A 93 5.02 -20.18 4.59
N GLY A 94 5.82 -19.62 5.49
CA GLY A 94 6.24 -20.28 6.72
C GLY A 94 5.14 -20.37 7.78
N GLY A 95 3.97 -19.75 7.59
CA GLY A 95 2.89 -19.67 8.59
C GLY A 95 3.27 -18.88 9.84
N TRP A 96 4.23 -17.96 9.72
CA TRP A 96 4.64 -17.03 10.78
C TRP A 96 3.75 -15.79 10.80
N ILE A 97 3.12 -15.48 9.66
CA ILE A 97 2.02 -14.54 9.53
C ILE A 97 0.86 -15.30 8.87
N THR A 98 -0.33 -15.15 9.43
CA THR A 98 -1.56 -15.81 8.94
C THR A 98 -2.54 -14.82 8.31
N HIS A 99 -2.49 -13.56 8.75
CA HIS A 99 -3.38 -12.50 8.29
C HIS A 99 -2.60 -11.22 8.08
N LEU A 100 -3.02 -10.44 7.08
CA LEU A 100 -2.53 -9.10 6.81
C LEU A 100 -3.67 -8.10 6.97
N ALA A 101 -3.36 -6.94 7.52
CA ALA A 101 -4.25 -5.79 7.49
C ALA A 101 -3.45 -4.55 7.08
N THR A 102 -3.98 -3.77 6.13
CA THR A 102 -3.31 -2.57 5.65
C THR A 102 -4.31 -1.46 5.31
N ASN A 103 -3.78 -0.29 4.99
CA ASN A 103 -4.57 0.83 4.51
C ASN A 103 -4.76 0.75 2.98
N GLY A 104 -5.68 1.55 2.42
CA GLY A 104 -5.97 1.51 0.98
C GLY A 104 -4.74 1.75 0.09
N ALA A 105 -3.77 2.56 0.56
CA ALA A 105 -2.52 2.77 -0.16
C ALA A 105 -1.66 1.49 -0.23
N GLY A 106 -1.65 0.65 0.81
CA GLY A 106 -1.00 -0.66 0.79
C GLY A 106 -1.57 -1.55 -0.31
N THR A 107 -2.89 -1.63 -0.42
CA THR A 107 -3.57 -2.39 -1.48
C THR A 107 -3.25 -1.85 -2.87
N ILE A 108 -3.19 -0.53 -3.04
CA ILE A 108 -2.81 0.11 -4.31
C ILE A 108 -1.38 -0.28 -4.70
N HIS A 109 -0.41 -0.14 -3.80
CA HIS A 109 0.98 -0.48 -4.10
C HIS A 109 1.14 -1.96 -4.44
N ASP A 110 0.51 -2.84 -3.68
CA ASP A 110 0.56 -4.29 -3.92
C ASP A 110 0.05 -4.63 -5.34
N PHE A 111 -1.14 -4.14 -5.69
CA PHE A 111 -1.72 -4.33 -7.01
C PHE A 111 -0.83 -3.77 -8.12
N GLU A 112 -0.33 -2.54 -7.98
CA GLU A 112 0.41 -1.87 -9.07
C GLU A 112 1.79 -2.51 -9.32
N TYR A 113 2.49 -2.92 -8.26
CA TYR A 113 3.72 -3.70 -8.41
C TYR A 113 3.44 -5.04 -9.09
N ALA A 114 2.36 -5.74 -8.72
CA ALA A 114 1.98 -7.00 -9.36
C ALA A 114 1.52 -6.81 -10.82
N HIS A 115 0.86 -5.70 -11.13
CA HIS A 115 0.26 -5.45 -12.44
C HIS A 115 1.30 -4.99 -13.48
N HIS A 116 2.18 -4.05 -13.13
CA HIS A 116 3.12 -3.48 -14.11
C HIS A 116 4.50 -3.14 -13.52
N GLY A 117 4.84 -3.69 -12.35
CA GLY A 117 6.17 -3.59 -11.75
C GLY A 117 6.53 -2.22 -11.17
N ARG A 118 5.63 -1.25 -11.15
CA ARG A 118 5.94 0.13 -10.71
C ARG A 118 4.83 0.71 -9.88
N SER A 119 5.16 1.60 -8.95
CA SER A 119 4.17 2.27 -8.12
C SER A 119 4.66 3.66 -7.67
N THR A 120 3.94 4.25 -6.72
CA THR A 120 4.18 5.58 -6.14
C THR A 120 4.03 6.72 -7.14
N GLU A 121 3.24 7.74 -6.78
CA GLU A 121 3.08 8.95 -7.58
C GLU A 121 3.48 10.19 -6.79
N SER A 122 3.86 11.27 -7.48
CA SER A 122 4.10 12.55 -6.82
C SER A 122 2.76 13.20 -6.48
N VAL A 123 2.47 13.32 -5.18
CA VAL A 123 1.27 14.01 -4.69
C VAL A 123 1.28 15.46 -5.17
N GLU A 124 2.41 16.16 -5.04
CA GLU A 124 2.54 17.58 -5.43
C GLU A 124 2.24 17.79 -6.91
N LYS A 125 2.94 17.08 -7.81
CA LYS A 125 2.75 17.22 -9.26
C LYS A 125 1.33 16.87 -9.68
N ASN A 126 0.78 15.78 -9.14
CA ASN A 126 -0.48 15.23 -9.62
C ASN A 126 -1.70 15.92 -8.99
N VAL A 127 -1.58 16.49 -7.79
CA VAL A 127 -2.61 17.38 -7.25
C VAL A 127 -2.64 18.68 -8.06
N ALA A 128 -1.47 19.25 -8.40
CA ALA A 128 -1.38 20.46 -9.21
C ALA A 128 -1.99 20.28 -10.62
N SER A 129 -1.86 19.09 -11.21
CA SER A 129 -2.44 18.77 -12.52
C SER A 129 -3.86 18.20 -12.46
N GLY A 130 -4.41 17.95 -11.26
CA GLY A 130 -5.72 17.34 -11.07
C GLY A 130 -5.80 15.85 -11.46
N THR A 131 -4.67 15.15 -11.55
CA THR A 131 -4.61 13.73 -11.93
C THR A 131 -4.32 12.79 -10.77
N PHE A 132 -4.15 13.30 -9.54
CA PHE A 132 -3.82 12.49 -8.38
C PHE A 132 -4.84 11.36 -8.17
N GLY A 133 -4.35 10.13 -8.11
CA GLY A 133 -5.19 8.93 -7.94
C GLY A 133 -6.15 8.63 -9.11
N SER A 134 -6.02 9.29 -10.27
CA SER A 134 -6.94 9.15 -11.41
C SER A 134 -6.42 8.15 -12.46
N TRP A 135 -6.18 6.91 -12.03
CA TRP A 135 -5.58 5.85 -12.85
C TRP A 135 -6.55 4.68 -13.09
N GLU A 136 -6.78 4.33 -14.37
CA GLU A 136 -7.87 3.43 -14.79
C GLU A 136 -7.69 2.02 -14.23
N GLU A 137 -6.54 1.40 -14.44
CA GLU A 137 -6.30 0.00 -14.08
C GLU A 137 -6.34 -0.19 -12.55
N THR A 138 -5.71 0.72 -11.80
CA THR A 138 -5.74 0.72 -10.33
C THR A 138 -7.17 0.83 -9.80
N GLY A 139 -7.92 1.85 -10.27
CA GLY A 139 -9.29 2.08 -9.83
C GLY A 139 -10.23 0.94 -10.22
N ARG A 140 -10.17 0.51 -11.49
CA ARG A 140 -11.03 -0.55 -12.02
C ARG A 140 -10.78 -1.88 -11.34
N ALA A 141 -9.52 -2.30 -11.17
CA ALA A 141 -9.21 -3.61 -10.60
C ALA A 141 -9.67 -3.70 -9.13
N ILE A 142 -9.38 -2.68 -8.33
CA ILE A 142 -9.78 -2.65 -6.91
C ILE A 142 -11.30 -2.60 -6.78
N MET A 143 -11.98 -1.72 -7.52
CA MET A 143 -13.43 -1.60 -7.45
C MET A 143 -14.13 -2.86 -7.98
N PHE A 144 -13.57 -3.49 -9.01
CA PHE A 144 -14.07 -4.77 -9.50
C PHE A 144 -13.94 -5.87 -8.45
N ALA A 145 -12.78 -5.98 -7.78
CA ALA A 145 -12.58 -6.96 -6.71
C ALA A 145 -13.60 -6.77 -5.58
N LEU A 146 -13.81 -5.52 -5.13
CA LEU A 146 -14.82 -5.18 -4.11
C LEU A 146 -16.24 -5.55 -4.57
N ALA A 147 -16.61 -5.25 -5.80
CA ALA A 147 -17.92 -5.62 -6.35
C ALA A 147 -18.13 -7.15 -6.46
N ARG A 148 -17.05 -7.93 -6.43
CA ARG A 148 -17.07 -9.40 -6.45
C ARG A 148 -17.00 -10.03 -5.05
N GLY A 149 -16.95 -9.22 -3.99
CA GLY A 149 -16.98 -9.68 -2.60
C GLY A 149 -15.60 -9.92 -1.98
N ALA A 150 -14.55 -9.28 -2.51
CA ALA A 150 -13.26 -9.19 -1.83
C ALA A 150 -13.35 -8.39 -0.52
#